data_AF-A0AAW1X0M1-F1
#
_entry.id   AF-A0AAW1X0M1-F1
#
_cell.length_a   1.000
_cell.length_b   1.000
_cell.length_c   1.000
_cell.angle_alpha   90.00
_cell.angle_beta   90.00
_cell.angle_gamma   90.00
#
_symmetry.space_group_name_H-M   'P 1'
#
loop_
_entity.id
_entity.type
_entity.pdbx_description
1 polymer ?
#
loop_
_entity_poly.entity_id
_entity_poly.type
_entity_poly.pdbx_seq_one_letter_code
_entity_poly.pdbx_strand_id
1 'polypeptide(L)'
;MLITYNVDDKVAVNSAEETSRSSPPSLESRPVCVITGATSGLGAAAAHALSRHGFLVVLVGRSSQLLEKTILDIKSKNKNAHLKAFEVDLSSFCSILLFKASLQQWLSDSQMQRRLDTPPKAMIR
;
A
#
# COMPACT_ATOMS: atom_id res chain seq x y z
N MET A 1 -7.73 10.64 4.83
CA MET A 1 -8.67 9.68 4.21
C MET A 1 -7.86 8.43 3.89
N LEU A 2 -8.24 7.28 4.44
CA LEU A 2 -7.53 6.01 4.21
C LEU A 2 -8.24 5.30 3.06
N ILE A 3 -7.54 4.95 1.97
CA ILE A 3 -8.12 4.12 0.91
C ILE A 3 -7.33 2.82 0.87
N THR A 4 -7.98 1.74 1.27
CA THR A 4 -7.49 0.38 1.13
C THR A 4 -8.02 -0.19 -0.18
N TYR A 5 -7.12 -0.63 -1.06
CA TYR A 5 -7.50 -1.29 -2.30
C TYR A 5 -7.15 -2.77 -2.18
N ASN A 6 -8.17 -3.64 -2.19
CA ASN A 6 -8.00 -5.05 -2.52
C ASN A 6 -7.97 -5.16 -4.04
N VAL A 7 -6.94 -5.80 -4.58
CA VAL A 7 -6.73 -5.92 -6.03
C VAL A 7 -7.70 -6.94 -6.66
N ASP A 8 -8.48 -7.67 -5.85
CA ASP A 8 -9.36 -8.76 -6.29
C ASP A 8 -10.87 -8.43 -6.25
N ASP A 9 -11.29 -7.24 -5.83
CA ASP A 9 -12.73 -6.96 -5.63
C ASP A 9 -13.44 -6.47 -6.92
N LYS A 10 -14.24 -7.37 -7.51
CA LYS A 10 -15.44 -7.04 -8.27
C LYS A 10 -16.45 -6.38 -7.31
N VAL A 11 -16.95 -5.20 -7.68
CA VAL A 11 -17.94 -4.41 -6.92
C VAL A 11 -19.13 -5.27 -6.47
N ALA A 12 -19.32 -5.38 -5.16
CA ALA A 12 -20.61 -5.66 -4.55
C ALA A 12 -20.80 -4.70 -3.37
N VAL A 13 -21.87 -3.89 -3.45
CA VAL A 13 -22.34 -3.00 -2.37
C VAL A 13 -23.18 -3.85 -1.42
N ASN A 14 -22.95 -3.77 -0.10
CA ASN A 14 -24.00 -3.89 0.93
C ASN A 14 -23.51 -3.40 2.30
N SER A 15 -24.42 -2.76 3.02
CA SER A 15 -24.27 -2.17 4.37
C SER A 15 -24.52 -3.18 5.50
N ALA A 16 -23.94 -2.87 6.66
CA ALA A 16 -24.15 -3.40 8.01
C ALA A 16 -23.48 -4.75 8.39
N GLU A 17 -23.09 -4.79 9.67
CA GLU A 17 -22.23 -5.74 10.42
C GLU A 17 -22.39 -7.23 10.12
N GLU A 18 -21.27 -7.99 10.07
CA GLU A 18 -21.09 -9.21 10.87
C GLU A 18 -19.64 -9.73 10.82
N THR A 19 -19.16 -10.20 11.98
CA THR A 19 -17.89 -10.89 12.16
C THR A 19 -17.90 -12.27 11.50
N SER A 20 -17.04 -12.54 10.52
CA SER A 20 -16.72 -13.92 10.15
C SER A 20 -15.27 -14.07 9.73
N ARG A 21 -14.56 -14.92 10.47
CA ARG A 21 -13.19 -15.38 10.22
C ARG A 21 -13.05 -15.87 8.77
N SER A 22 -12.35 -15.11 7.93
CA SER A 22 -11.81 -15.64 6.68
C SER A 22 -10.37 -16.08 6.93
N SER A 23 -10.07 -17.29 6.48
CA SER A 23 -8.77 -17.99 6.38
C SER A 23 -7.52 -17.11 6.35
N PRO A 24 -6.36 -17.60 6.87
CA PRO A 24 -5.11 -16.85 6.78
C PRO A 24 -4.86 -16.49 5.30
N PRO A 25 -4.56 -15.23 4.99
CA PRO A 25 -4.28 -14.84 3.62
C PRO A 25 -3.13 -15.72 3.12
N SER A 26 -3.37 -16.40 2.01
CA SER A 26 -2.30 -17.05 1.27
C SER A 26 -1.16 -16.03 1.08
N LEU A 27 0.08 -16.49 1.19
CA LEU A 27 1.31 -15.69 1.22
C LEU A 27 1.57 -14.87 -0.08
N GLU A 28 0.61 -14.80 -0.99
CA GLU A 28 0.77 -14.43 -2.41
C GLU A 28 0.27 -13.01 -2.76
N SER A 29 -0.54 -12.35 -1.92
CA SER A 29 -0.90 -10.94 -2.16
C SER A 29 -0.83 -10.09 -0.89
N ARG A 30 0.21 -9.25 -0.83
CA ARG A 30 0.31 -8.22 0.21
C ARG A 30 -0.72 -7.12 -0.09
N PRO A 31 -1.65 -6.78 0.82
CA PRO A 31 -2.63 -5.73 0.57
C PRO A 31 -1.94 -4.36 0.47
N VAL A 32 -2.43 -3.52 -0.45
CA VAL A 32 -1.88 -2.18 -0.69
C VAL A 32 -2.81 -1.13 -0.05
N CYS A 33 -2.23 -0.23 0.74
CA CYS A 33 -2.97 0.89 1.32
C CYS A 33 -2.35 2.22 0.88
N VAL A 34 -3.17 3.10 0.31
CA VAL A 34 -2.77 4.46 -0.06
C VAL A 34 -3.23 5.42 1.03
N ILE A 35 -2.28 6.18 1.58
CA ILE A 35 -2.54 7.12 2.67
C ILE A 35 -2.21 8.52 2.19
N THR A 36 -3.25 9.37 2.09
CA THR A 36 -3.10 10.80 1.84
C THR A 36 -2.85 11.54 3.16
N GLY A 37 -1.99 12.56 3.13
CA GLY A 37 -1.58 13.27 4.35
C GLY A 37 -0.64 12.42 5.22
N ALA A 38 0.16 11.55 4.60
CA ALA A 38 0.99 10.59 5.32
C ALA A 38 2.22 11.19 6.01
N THR A 39 2.50 12.48 5.81
CA THR A 39 3.73 13.15 6.29
C THR A 39 3.73 13.50 7.78
N SER A 40 2.57 13.45 8.45
CA SER A 40 2.45 13.80 9.87
C SER A 40 1.15 13.28 10.50
N GLY A 41 1.01 13.48 11.81
CA GLY A 41 -0.24 13.24 12.55
C GLY A 41 -0.82 11.84 12.36
N LEU A 42 -2.14 11.77 12.15
CA LEU A 42 -2.86 10.51 12.01
C LEU A 42 -2.43 9.70 10.77
N GLY A 43 -2.09 10.37 9.66
CA GLY A 43 -1.64 9.68 8.45
C GLY A 43 -0.32 8.94 8.66
N ALA A 44 0.64 9.59 9.30
CA ALA A 44 1.92 8.96 9.65
C ALA A 44 1.73 7.83 10.68
N ALA A 45 0.86 8.03 11.69
CA ALA A 45 0.55 7.00 12.67
C ALA A 45 -0.12 5.76 12.04
N ALA A 46 -1.08 5.98 11.13
CA ALA A 46 -1.73 4.92 10.37
C ALA A 46 -0.74 4.18 9.47
N ALA A 47 0.15 4.90 8.77
CA ALA A 47 1.18 4.29 7.95
C ALA A 47 2.11 3.38 8.76
N HIS A 48 2.51 3.84 9.94
CA HIS A 48 3.31 3.04 10.86
C HIS A 48 2.55 1.81 11.37
N ALA A 49 1.25 1.93 11.69
CA ALA A 49 0.44 0.80 12.12
C ALA A 49 0.25 -0.24 11.01
N LEU A 50 -0.11 0.19 9.80
CA LEU A 50 -0.37 -0.69 8.67
C LEU A 50 0.89 -1.41 8.18
N SER A 51 2.05 -0.76 8.23
CA SER A 51 3.32 -1.41 7.89
C SER A 51 3.64 -2.60 8.81
N ARG A 52 3.23 -2.55 10.09
CA ARG A 52 3.36 -3.68 11.03
C ARG A 52 2.36 -4.80 10.76
N HIS A 53 1.20 -4.49 10.18
CA HIS A 53 0.19 -5.47 9.81
C HIS A 53 0.42 -6.07 8.43
N GLY A 54 1.64 -5.95 7.90
CA GLY A 54 2.02 -6.57 6.64
C GLY A 54 1.52 -5.85 5.41
N PHE A 55 0.95 -4.64 5.49
CA PHE A 55 0.56 -3.90 4.28
C PHE A 55 1.77 -3.38 3.50
N LEU A 56 1.61 -3.25 2.19
CA LEU A 56 2.42 -2.32 1.40
C LEU A 56 1.77 -0.94 1.50
N VAL A 57 2.44 -0.01 2.16
CA VAL A 57 1.90 1.33 2.41
C VAL A 57 2.44 2.31 1.39
N VAL A 58 1.53 2.94 0.64
CA VAL A 58 1.82 4.03 -0.28
C VAL A 58 1.55 5.36 0.43
N LEU A 59 2.61 6.11 0.70
CA LEU A 59 2.60 7.40 1.38
C LEU A 59 2.40 8.50 0.34
N VAL A 60 1.37 9.32 0.50
CA VAL A 60 1.05 10.43 -0.40
C VAL A 60 1.04 11.75 0.37
N GLY A 61 1.78 12.73 -0.12
CA GLY A 61 1.88 14.06 0.48
C GLY A 61 2.57 15.06 -0.46
N ARG A 62 2.57 16.34 -0.10
CA ARG A 62 3.11 17.41 -0.97
C ARG A 62 4.62 17.64 -0.86
N SER A 63 5.27 17.07 0.15
CA SER A 63 6.69 17.32 0.41
C SER A 63 7.44 16.00 0.40
N SER A 64 8.25 15.78 -0.63
CA SER A 64 9.21 14.66 -0.71
C SER A 64 10.08 14.55 0.54
N GLN A 65 10.59 15.66 1.06
CA GLN A 65 11.42 15.69 2.28
C GLN A 65 10.68 15.11 3.50
N LEU A 66 9.43 15.52 3.73
CA LEU A 66 8.63 15.00 4.84
C LEU A 66 8.19 13.55 4.63
N LEU A 67 7.96 13.15 3.37
CA LEU A 67 7.67 11.75 3.01
C LEU A 67 8.88 10.86 3.31
N GLU A 68 10.08 11.29 2.92
CA GLU A 68 11.33 10.58 3.20
C GLU A 68 11.57 10.45 4.71
N LYS A 69 11.40 11.55 5.46
CA LYS A 69 11.45 11.50 6.93
C LYS A 69 10.48 10.46 7.49
N THR A 70 9.24 10.43 7.01
CA THR A 70 8.24 9.45 7.45
C THR A 70 8.67 8.01 7.12
N ILE A 71 9.25 7.78 5.93
CA ILE A 71 9.80 6.46 5.55
C ILE A 71 10.90 6.04 6.52
N LEU A 72 11.85 6.92 6.81
CA LEU A 72 12.97 6.64 7.72
C LEU A 72 12.45 6.35 9.14
N ASP A 73 11.51 7.17 9.63
CA ASP A 73 10.89 6.98 10.94
C ASP A 73 10.17 5.63 11.03
N ILE A 74 9.41 5.22 10.01
CA ILE A 74 8.75 3.92 9.98
C ILE A 74 9.77 2.79 9.88
N LYS A 75 10.76 2.88 9.00
CA LYS A 75 11.79 1.85 8.80
C LYS A 75 12.69 1.65 10.03
N SER A 76 12.92 2.71 10.80
CA SER A 76 13.67 2.62 12.06
C SER A 76 12.97 1.70 13.08
N LYS A 77 11.63 1.68 13.06
CA LYS A 77 10.77 0.88 13.96
C LYS A 77 10.39 -0.47 13.35
N ASN A 78 10.34 -0.56 12.02
CA ASN A 78 10.00 -1.75 11.27
C ASN A 78 10.87 -1.86 10.00
N LYS A 79 12.00 -2.56 10.11
CA LYS A 79 12.96 -2.72 9.00
C LYS A 79 12.37 -3.43 7.78
N ASN A 80 11.36 -4.28 7.98
CA ASN A 80 10.68 -5.04 6.94
C ASN A 80 9.46 -4.29 6.36
N ALA A 81 9.29 -3.01 6.69
CA ALA A 81 8.20 -2.20 6.16
C ALA A 81 8.34 -2.01 4.63
N HIS A 82 7.29 -2.39 3.90
CA HIS A 82 7.20 -2.14 2.46
C HIS A 82 6.49 -0.81 2.22
N LEU A 83 7.27 0.20 1.87
CA LEU A 83 6.81 1.58 1.72
C LEU A 83 7.12 2.10 0.32
N LYS A 84 6.19 2.84 -0.27
CA LYS A 84 6.39 3.64 -1.48
C LYS A 84 5.89 5.04 -1.22
N ALA A 85 6.56 6.07 -1.72
CA ALA A 85 6.09 7.45 -1.61
C ALA A 85 5.81 8.05 -2.98
N PHE A 86 4.78 8.90 -3.04
CA PHE A 86 4.49 9.77 -4.18
C PHE A 86 4.29 11.20 -3.67
N GLU A 87 5.03 12.14 -4.24
CA GLU A 87 4.77 13.56 -4.05
C GLU A 87 3.58 13.96 -4.92
N VAL A 88 2.49 14.41 -4.30
CA VAL A 88 1.25 14.75 -4.99
C VAL A 88 0.63 15.96 -4.34
N ASP A 89 0.29 16.93 -5.18
CA ASP A 89 -0.57 18.03 -4.78
C ASP A 89 -2.03 17.72 -5.15
N LEU A 90 -2.82 17.37 -4.13
CA LEU A 90 -4.24 17.04 -4.30
C LEU A 90 -5.12 18.25 -4.61
N SER A 91 -4.62 19.49 -4.52
CA SER A 91 -5.33 20.65 -5.10
C SER A 91 -5.16 20.79 -6.60
N SER A 92 -4.22 20.06 -7.22
CA SER A 92 -3.94 20.14 -8.66
C SER A 92 -4.45 18.90 -9.38
N PHE A 93 -5.41 19.09 -10.28
CA PHE A 93 -5.95 17.99 -11.09
C PHE A 93 -4.88 17.33 -11.97
N CYS A 94 -3.96 18.13 -12.52
CA CYS A 94 -2.82 17.62 -13.28
C CYS A 94 -1.93 16.73 -12.41
N SER A 95 -1.62 17.14 -11.18
CA SER A 95 -0.84 16.34 -10.24
C SER A 95 -1.54 15.03 -9.88
N ILE A 96 -2.86 15.04 -9.70
CA ILE A 96 -3.65 13.83 -9.44
C ILE A 96 -3.61 12.87 -10.63
N LEU A 97 -3.72 13.35 -11.86
CA LEU A 97 -3.66 12.50 -13.06
C LEU A 97 -2.27 11.89 -13.25
N LEU A 98 -1.21 12.66 -13.02
CA LEU A 98 0.16 12.14 -13.03
C LEU A 98 0.36 11.08 -11.96
N PHE A 99 -0.11 11.34 -10.73
CA PHE A 99 -0.09 10.36 -9.65
C PHE A 99 -0.80 9.06 -10.02
N LYS A 100 -2.00 9.14 -10.60
CA LYS A 100 -2.73 7.97 -11.09
C LYS A 100 -1.87 7.15 -12.06
N ALA A 101 -1.32 7.79 -13.08
CA ALA A 101 -0.49 7.10 -14.08
C ALA A 101 0.75 6.44 -13.43
N SER A 102 1.46 7.17 -12.57
CA SER A 102 2.63 6.65 -11.86
C SER A 102 2.29 5.50 -10.92
N LEU A 103 1.15 5.57 -10.22
CA LEU A 103 0.68 4.50 -9.34
C LEU A 103 0.31 3.24 -10.13
N GLN A 104 -0.41 3.39 -11.25
CA GLN A 104 -0.79 2.28 -12.12
C GLN A 104 0.44 1.58 -12.71
N GLN A 105 1.42 2.35 -13.18
CA GLN A 105 2.68 1.80 -13.70
C GLN A 105 3.41 1.01 -12.61
N TRP A 106 3.61 1.62 -11.44
CA TRP A 106 4.32 0.98 -10.34
C TRP A 106 3.62 -0.30 -9.84
N LEU A 107 2.28 -0.32 -9.81
CA LEU A 107 1.52 -1.53 -9.48
C LEU A 107 1.72 -2.64 -10.52
N SER A 108 1.79 -2.27 -11.80
CA SER A 108 2.01 -3.22 -12.90
C SER A 108 3.40 -3.84 -12.83
N ASP A 109 4.43 -3.03 -12.59
CA ASP A 109 5.81 -3.48 -12.42
C ASP A 109 5.96 -4.41 -11.20
N SER A 110 5.27 -4.07 -10.09
CA SER A 110 5.31 -4.85 -8.86
C SER A 110 4.60 -6.21 -8.98
N GLN A 111 3.56 -6.31 -9.82
CA GLN A 111 2.92 -7.60 -10.15
C GLN A 111 3.86 -8.50 -10.97
N MET A 112 4.68 -7.92 -11.85
CA MET A 112 5.64 -8.67 -12.66
C MET A 112 6.74 -9.29 -11.79
N GLN A 113 7.28 -8.54 -10.81
CA GLN A 113 8.29 -9.04 -9.88
C GLN A 113 7.75 -10.16 -8.98
N ARG A 114 6.53 -10.05 -8.47
CA ARG A 114 5.92 -11.09 -7.63
C ARG A 114 5.71 -12.43 -8.34
N ARG A 115 5.59 -12.45 -9.68
CA ARG A 115 5.45 -13.68 -10.47
C ARG A 115 6.77 -14.40 -10.73
N LEU A 116 7.91 -13.73 -10.55
CA LEU A 116 9.25 -14.30 -10.79
C LEU A 116 9.88 -14.90 -9.53
N ASP A 117 9.48 -14.46 -8.35
CA ASP A 117 10.03 -14.90 -7.06
C ASP A 117 9.40 -16.20 -6.51
N THR A 118 8.38 -16.77 -7.18
CA THR A 118 7.83 -18.09 -6.82
C THR A 118 8.81 -19.19 -7.25
N PRO A 119 9.42 -19.95 -6.32
CA PRO A 119 10.22 -21.12 -6.70
C PRO A 119 9.31 -22.15 -7.40
N PRO A 120 9.80 -22.87 -8.43
CA PRO A 120 9.02 -23.92 -9.06
C PRO A 120 8.55 -24.90 -7.99
N LYS A 121 7.23 -25.11 -7.89
CA LYS A 121 6.64 -26.09 -6.98
C LYS A 121 7.37 -27.41 -7.19
N ALA A 122 8.11 -27.85 -6.18
CA ALA A 122 8.73 -29.17 -6.17
C ALA A 122 7.61 -30.20 -6.39
N MET A 123 7.72 -30.92 -7.51
CA MET A 123 6.87 -32.04 -7.86
C MET A 123 7.24 -33.17 -6.90
N ILE A 124 6.50 -33.30 -5.79
CA ILE A 124 6.61 -34.45 -4.90
C ILE A 124 5.99 -35.64 -5.64
N ARG A 125 6.80 -36.69 -5.69
CA ARG A 125 6.72 -37.91 -6.50
C ARG A 125 5.63 -38.86 -6.05
#